data_AF-A0A518AXS0-F1
#
_entry.id   AF-A0A518AXS0-F1
#
_cell.length_a   1.000
_cell.length_b   1.000
_cell.length_c   1.000
_cell.angle_alpha   90.00
_cell.angle_beta   90.00
_cell.angle_gamma   90.00
#
_symmetry.space_group_name_H-M   'P 1'
#
loop_
_entity.id
_entity.type
_entity.pdbx_description
1 polymer ?
#
loop_
_entity_poly.entity_id
_entity_poly.type
_entity_poly.pdbx_seq_one_letter_code
_entity_poly.pdbx_strand_id
1 'polypeptide(L)'
;MDDELLETSRERLSEETPSLRVLFDRVVGEEPFVRLPDEELIDVLAAPTAEKRDLVIGGSVDEKSGTAVLVRGTLDALLVPLSMFAATPRSKPDSSRLSFRDYGNTIAFGEYEAAVDAVLWEVDADFRKRAKAGERNVAQGFGASLRRLRLQRGLSQSDFPGITRRTISRLENGEVAKPHGATLDAIADRLGVGPEMIETY
;
A
#
# COMPACT_ATOMS: atom_id res chain seq x y z
N MET A 1 13.79 -45.64 2.64
CA MET A 1 13.29 -45.67 4.03
C MET A 1 12.99 -44.27 4.57
N ASP A 2 13.50 -43.20 3.95
CA ASP A 2 13.23 -41.82 4.40
C ASP A 2 12.01 -41.15 3.74
N ASP A 3 11.54 -41.63 2.59
CA ASP A 3 10.34 -41.07 1.92
C ASP A 3 9.02 -41.39 2.65
N GLU A 4 8.92 -42.59 3.22
CA GLU A 4 7.71 -43.04 3.93
C GLU A 4 7.46 -42.23 5.21
N LEU A 5 8.51 -41.73 5.85
CA LEU A 5 8.42 -40.88 7.05
C LEU A 5 7.98 -39.44 6.72
N LEU A 6 8.27 -38.94 5.51
CA LEU A 6 7.83 -37.62 5.05
C LEU A 6 6.37 -37.64 4.61
N GLU A 7 5.92 -38.73 4.00
CA GLU A 7 4.53 -38.91 3.57
C GLU A 7 3.61 -39.12 4.79
N THR A 8 4.04 -39.93 5.76
CA THR A 8 3.31 -40.14 7.02
C THR A 8 3.29 -38.85 7.88
N SER A 9 4.33 -38.03 7.82
CA SER A 9 4.36 -36.72 8.51
C SER A 9 3.45 -35.69 7.84
N ARG A 10 3.28 -35.74 6.51
CA ARG A 10 2.34 -34.92 5.75
C ARG A 10 0.88 -35.29 6.03
N GLU A 11 0.59 -36.59 6.14
CA GLU A 11 -0.77 -37.06 6.48
C GLU A 11 -1.13 -36.75 7.94
N ARG A 12 -0.21 -36.90 8.90
CA ARG A 12 -0.48 -36.60 10.32
C ARG A 12 -0.69 -35.11 10.62
N LEU A 13 -0.05 -34.21 9.88
CA LEU A 13 -0.34 -32.77 9.98
C LEU A 13 -1.74 -32.41 9.44
N SER A 14 -2.37 -33.29 8.66
CA SER A 14 -3.69 -33.04 8.07
C SER A 14 -4.86 -33.26 9.03
N GLU A 15 -4.70 -34.07 10.08
CA GLU A 15 -5.80 -34.43 10.99
C GLU A 15 -5.86 -33.57 12.28
N GLU A 16 -4.74 -32.97 12.72
CA GLU A 16 -4.70 -32.27 14.02
C GLU A 16 -4.86 -30.74 13.97
N THR A 17 -5.02 -30.11 12.80
CA THR A 17 -5.13 -28.63 12.72
C THR A 17 -6.28 -28.07 11.87
N PRO A 18 -7.55 -28.49 12.07
CA PRO A 18 -8.69 -27.78 11.48
C PRO A 18 -8.75 -26.32 11.93
N SER A 19 -8.34 -26.03 13.18
CA SER A 19 -8.38 -24.67 13.76
C SER A 19 -7.30 -23.73 13.19
N LEU A 20 -6.10 -24.24 12.89
CA LEU A 20 -5.06 -23.46 12.23
C LEU A 20 -5.35 -23.34 10.73
N ARG A 21 -5.94 -24.36 10.07
CA ARG A 21 -6.36 -24.27 8.67
C ARG A 21 -7.25 -23.04 8.43
N VAL A 22 -8.24 -22.77 9.27
CA VAL A 22 -9.06 -21.54 9.15
C VAL A 22 -8.24 -20.24 9.21
N LEU A 23 -7.16 -20.21 10.00
CA LEU A 23 -6.25 -19.05 10.08
C LEU A 23 -5.34 -18.97 8.85
N PHE A 24 -4.96 -20.11 8.29
CA PHE A 24 -4.07 -20.23 7.14
C PHE A 24 -4.82 -20.24 5.79
N ASP A 25 -6.12 -20.49 5.71
CA ASP A 25 -6.90 -20.49 4.48
C ASP A 25 -6.85 -19.12 3.79
N ARG A 26 -6.68 -18.05 4.56
CA ARG A 26 -6.51 -16.68 4.04
C ARG A 26 -5.13 -16.41 3.44
N VAL A 27 -4.15 -17.29 3.70
CA VAL A 27 -2.72 -17.14 3.33
C VAL A 27 -2.25 -18.25 2.39
N VAL A 28 -2.83 -19.44 2.55
CA VAL A 28 -2.56 -20.67 1.79
C VAL A 28 -3.59 -20.80 0.67
N GLY A 29 -4.85 -20.44 0.92
CA GLY A 29 -5.95 -20.48 -0.04
C GLY A 29 -6.35 -21.88 -0.47
N GLU A 30 -7.66 -22.14 -0.57
CA GLU A 30 -8.11 -23.21 -1.45
C GLU A 30 -7.93 -22.74 -2.90
N GLU A 31 -7.37 -23.58 -3.77
CA GLU A 31 -7.12 -23.21 -5.16
C GLU A 31 -8.42 -22.75 -5.85
N PRO A 32 -8.37 -21.67 -6.68
CA PRO A 32 -7.20 -20.95 -7.16
C PRO A 32 -6.95 -19.63 -6.39
N PHE A 33 -6.21 -19.69 -5.28
CA PHE A 33 -5.72 -18.51 -4.57
C PHE A 33 -4.32 -18.14 -5.05
N VAL A 34 -4.13 -16.87 -5.39
CA VAL A 34 -2.84 -16.30 -5.80
C VAL A 34 -2.34 -15.38 -4.69
N ARG A 35 -1.05 -15.42 -4.41
CA ARG A 35 -0.41 -14.57 -3.41
C ARG A 35 0.82 -13.85 -3.97
N LEU A 36 1.29 -12.84 -3.24
CA LEU A 36 2.59 -12.22 -3.50
C LEU A 36 3.72 -13.26 -3.45
N PRO A 37 4.82 -13.02 -4.19
CA PRO A 37 6.06 -13.76 -3.99
C PRO A 37 6.52 -13.73 -2.53
N ASP A 38 7.17 -14.79 -2.06
CA ASP A 38 7.51 -14.96 -0.64
C ASP A 38 8.34 -13.79 -0.09
N GLU A 39 9.26 -13.24 -0.89
CA GLU A 39 10.09 -12.08 -0.50
C GLU A 39 9.24 -10.83 -0.23
N GLU A 40 8.34 -10.48 -1.16
CA GLU A 40 7.43 -9.33 -1.00
C GLU A 40 6.42 -9.56 0.12
N LEU A 41 5.93 -10.79 0.25
CA LEU A 41 4.95 -11.18 1.26
C LEU A 41 5.48 -10.97 2.68
N ILE A 42 6.72 -11.38 2.94
CA ILE A 42 7.37 -11.20 4.25
C ILE A 42 7.46 -9.71 4.61
N ASP A 43 7.89 -8.88 3.66
CA ASP A 43 8.04 -7.44 3.87
C ASP A 43 6.70 -6.77 4.18
N VAL A 44 5.64 -7.10 3.42
CA VAL A 44 4.29 -6.56 3.65
C VAL A 44 3.73 -7.00 5.00
N LEU A 45 3.96 -8.25 5.42
CA LEU A 45 3.48 -8.74 6.71
C LEU A 45 4.22 -8.11 7.89
N ALA A 46 5.52 -7.84 7.73
CA ALA A 46 6.38 -7.18 8.72
C ALA A 46 6.14 -5.66 8.82
N ALA A 47 5.54 -5.04 7.80
CA ALA A 47 5.25 -3.62 7.80
C ALA A 47 4.29 -3.21 8.95
N PRO A 48 4.32 -1.93 9.37
CA PRO A 48 3.40 -1.41 10.38
C PRO A 48 1.93 -1.62 9.99
N THR A 49 1.05 -1.88 10.97
CA THR A 49 -0.39 -2.09 10.74
C THR A 49 -1.06 -0.97 9.94
N ALA A 50 -0.60 0.27 10.11
CA ALA A 50 -1.14 1.42 9.39
C ALA A 50 -0.84 1.41 7.89
N GLU A 51 0.23 0.71 7.47
CA GLU A 51 0.68 0.59 6.09
C GLU A 51 0.11 -0.68 5.45
N LYS A 52 0.31 -1.85 6.09
CA LYS A 52 -0.13 -3.13 5.52
C LYS A 52 -1.66 -3.31 5.40
N ARG A 53 -2.45 -2.49 6.08
CA ARG A 53 -3.92 -2.47 5.93
C ARG A 53 -4.38 -1.94 4.56
N ASP A 54 -3.51 -1.22 3.87
CA ASP A 54 -3.78 -0.63 2.55
C ASP A 54 -2.98 -1.35 1.44
N LEU A 55 -2.32 -2.48 1.78
CA LEU A 55 -1.59 -3.37 0.85
C LEU A 55 -2.32 -4.71 0.70
N VAL A 56 -2.24 -5.32 -0.48
CA VAL A 56 -2.85 -6.62 -0.80
C VAL A 56 -1.79 -7.71 -0.91
N ILE A 57 -1.96 -8.80 -0.16
CA ILE A 57 -1.00 -9.92 -0.12
C ILE A 57 -1.41 -11.10 -0.99
N GLY A 58 -2.67 -11.15 -1.43
CA GLY A 58 -3.19 -12.25 -2.21
C GLY A 58 -4.68 -12.11 -2.50
N GLY A 59 -5.24 -13.13 -3.12
CA GLY A 59 -6.65 -13.15 -3.48
C GLY A 59 -7.01 -14.26 -4.46
N SER A 60 -8.30 -14.37 -4.73
CA SER A 60 -8.85 -15.31 -5.70
C SER A 60 -9.95 -14.64 -6.52
N VAL A 61 -10.28 -15.23 -7.67
CA VAL A 61 -11.35 -14.79 -8.54
C VAL A 61 -12.40 -15.88 -8.64
N ASP A 62 -13.66 -15.50 -8.47
CA ASP A 62 -14.82 -16.31 -8.82
C ASP A 62 -15.54 -15.69 -10.01
N GLU A 63 -15.26 -16.23 -11.20
CA GLU A 63 -15.90 -15.78 -12.45
C GLU A 63 -17.41 -16.06 -12.46
N LYS A 64 -17.89 -17.05 -11.71
CA LYS A 64 -19.32 -17.38 -11.69
C LYS A 64 -20.13 -16.31 -10.97
N SER A 65 -19.60 -15.80 -9.85
CA SER A 65 -20.21 -14.67 -9.14
C SER A 65 -19.79 -13.31 -9.69
N GLY A 66 -18.75 -13.26 -10.52
CA GLY A 66 -18.20 -12.02 -11.05
C GLY A 66 -17.49 -11.20 -9.98
N THR A 67 -16.88 -11.86 -8.98
CA THR A 67 -16.20 -11.20 -7.87
C THR A 67 -14.76 -11.68 -7.70
N ALA A 68 -13.93 -10.82 -7.12
CA ALA A 68 -12.61 -11.15 -6.62
C ALA A 68 -12.58 -10.95 -5.10
N VAL A 69 -11.95 -11.89 -4.40
CA VAL A 69 -11.61 -11.74 -2.98
C VAL A 69 -10.16 -11.29 -2.92
N LEU A 70 -9.91 -10.12 -2.35
CA LEU A 70 -8.57 -9.61 -2.08
C LEU A 70 -8.26 -9.74 -0.59
N VAL A 71 -7.10 -10.26 -0.24
CA VAL A 71 -6.63 -10.38 1.15
C VAL A 71 -5.59 -9.30 1.41
N ARG A 72 -5.84 -8.48 2.43
CA ARG A 72 -4.94 -7.40 2.83
C ARG A 72 -3.77 -7.92 3.67
N GLY A 73 -2.74 -7.11 3.85
CA GLY A 73 -1.64 -7.40 4.78
C GLY A 73 -2.07 -7.53 6.24
N THR A 74 -3.28 -7.05 6.60
CA THR A 74 -3.92 -7.31 7.90
C THR A 74 -4.66 -8.65 7.97
N LEU A 75 -4.67 -9.43 6.89
CA LEU A 75 -5.44 -10.67 6.71
C LEU A 75 -6.96 -10.46 6.65
N ASP A 76 -7.40 -9.21 6.45
CA ASP A 76 -8.79 -8.88 6.17
C ASP A 76 -9.11 -9.12 4.71
N ALA A 77 -10.23 -9.81 4.45
CA ALA A 77 -10.74 -10.02 3.11
C ALA A 77 -11.57 -8.81 2.64
N LEU A 78 -11.43 -8.48 1.36
CA LEU A 78 -12.14 -7.42 0.67
C LEU A 78 -12.77 -8.01 -0.59
N LEU A 79 -14.09 -7.92 -0.71
CA LEU A 79 -14.83 -8.35 -1.89
C LEU A 79 -14.89 -7.23 -2.91
N VAL A 80 -14.48 -7.51 -4.14
CA VAL A 80 -14.41 -6.54 -5.24
C VAL A 80 -15.15 -7.09 -6.46
N PRO A 81 -16.09 -6.35 -7.07
CA PRO A 81 -16.70 -6.76 -8.33
C PRO A 81 -15.69 -6.77 -9.47
N LEU A 82 -15.66 -7.82 -10.30
CA LEU A 82 -14.79 -7.89 -11.48
C LEU A 82 -15.09 -6.78 -12.50
N SER A 83 -16.32 -6.27 -12.50
CA SER A 83 -16.73 -5.13 -13.34
C SER A 83 -15.96 -3.84 -13.06
N MET A 84 -15.28 -3.73 -11.91
CA MET A 84 -14.37 -2.62 -11.61
C MET A 84 -13.15 -2.62 -12.54
N PHE A 85 -12.71 -3.80 -12.97
CA PHE A 85 -11.59 -3.95 -13.90
C PHE A 85 -12.13 -3.87 -15.32
N ALA A 86 -12.37 -2.65 -15.81
CA ALA A 86 -12.87 -2.42 -17.15
C ALA A 86 -11.73 -2.48 -18.18
N ALA A 87 -12.00 -3.04 -19.36
CA ALA A 87 -11.04 -3.04 -20.45
C ALA A 87 -10.65 -1.61 -20.85
N THR A 88 -9.36 -1.40 -21.08
CA THR A 88 -8.82 -0.15 -21.64
C THR A 88 -8.50 -0.36 -23.13
N PRO A 89 -8.28 0.72 -23.91
CA PRO A 89 -7.79 0.59 -25.29
C PRO A 89 -6.45 -0.14 -25.42
N ARG A 90 -5.68 -0.24 -24.33
CA ARG A 90 -4.34 -0.87 -24.30
C ARG A 90 -4.35 -2.30 -23.77
N SER A 91 -5.27 -2.64 -22.87
CA SER A 91 -5.27 -3.94 -22.19
C SER A 91 -6.67 -4.35 -21.77
N LYS A 92 -6.94 -5.65 -21.84
CA LYS A 92 -8.16 -6.28 -21.33
C LYS A 92 -7.77 -7.15 -20.14
N PRO A 93 -8.49 -7.07 -19.01
CA PRO A 93 -8.22 -7.94 -17.87
C PRO A 93 -8.55 -9.39 -18.21
N ASP A 94 -7.62 -10.28 -17.88
CA ASP A 94 -7.77 -11.72 -17.90
C ASP A 94 -7.77 -12.26 -16.47
N SER A 95 -8.96 -12.63 -15.97
CA SER A 95 -9.19 -13.14 -14.62
C SER A 95 -8.40 -14.41 -14.30
N SER A 96 -8.12 -15.23 -15.32
CA SER A 96 -7.32 -16.45 -15.16
C SER A 96 -5.83 -16.17 -14.89
N ARG A 97 -5.39 -14.93 -15.14
CA ARG A 97 -4.00 -14.47 -14.99
C ARG A 97 -3.85 -13.46 -13.85
N LEU A 98 -4.65 -13.63 -12.78
CA LEU A 98 -4.50 -12.84 -11.55
C LEU A 98 -3.08 -12.96 -11.00
N SER A 99 -2.49 -11.84 -10.63
CA SER A 99 -1.23 -11.76 -9.88
C SER A 99 -1.17 -10.47 -9.06
N PHE A 100 -0.31 -10.47 -8.05
CA PHE A 100 -0.05 -9.31 -7.18
C PHE A 100 1.42 -8.93 -7.32
N ARG A 101 1.70 -7.63 -7.36
CA ARG A 101 3.03 -7.09 -7.61
C ARG A 101 3.28 -5.85 -6.76
N ASP A 102 4.51 -5.35 -6.82
CA ASP A 102 4.94 -4.10 -6.21
C ASP A 102 4.64 -4.05 -4.71
N TYR A 103 4.96 -5.12 -3.99
CA TYR A 103 4.72 -5.24 -2.55
C TYR A 103 3.25 -5.04 -2.19
N GLY A 104 2.36 -5.56 -3.05
CA GLY A 104 0.92 -5.49 -2.83
C GLY A 104 0.29 -4.15 -3.15
N ASN A 105 0.96 -3.30 -3.94
CA ASN A 105 0.40 -2.05 -4.46
C ASN A 105 -0.29 -2.22 -5.83
N THR A 106 -0.06 -3.34 -6.51
CA THR A 106 -0.57 -3.57 -7.86
C THR A 106 -1.30 -4.91 -7.96
N ILE A 107 -2.48 -4.89 -8.55
CA ILE A 107 -3.26 -6.06 -8.96
C ILE A 107 -3.15 -6.17 -10.48
N ALA A 108 -2.71 -7.33 -10.96
CA ALA A 108 -2.54 -7.58 -12.39
C ALA A 108 -3.43 -8.73 -12.86
N PHE A 109 -4.05 -8.55 -14.02
CA PHE A 109 -4.86 -9.53 -14.74
C PHE A 109 -4.22 -9.76 -16.12
N GLY A 110 -3.05 -10.41 -16.14
CA GLY A 110 -2.17 -10.47 -17.31
C GLY A 110 -1.42 -9.14 -17.54
N GLU A 111 -1.67 -8.50 -18.69
CA GLU A 111 -1.09 -7.20 -19.07
C GLU A 111 -1.90 -6.01 -18.55
N TYR A 112 -3.09 -6.28 -17.99
CA TYR A 112 -3.88 -5.27 -17.32
C TYR A 112 -3.38 -5.10 -15.90
N GLU A 113 -3.16 -3.86 -15.47
CA GLU A 113 -2.74 -3.52 -14.11
C GLU A 113 -3.70 -2.48 -13.52
N ALA A 114 -4.01 -2.66 -12.24
CA ALA A 114 -4.76 -1.70 -11.43
C ALA A 114 -4.01 -1.45 -10.13
N ALA A 115 -3.91 -0.18 -9.74
CA ALA A 115 -3.35 0.20 -8.46
C ALA A 115 -4.33 -0.15 -7.33
N VAL A 116 -3.81 -0.68 -6.23
CA VAL A 116 -4.59 -1.10 -5.07
C VAL A 116 -5.29 0.08 -4.42
N ASP A 117 -4.66 1.25 -4.37
CA ASP A 117 -5.27 2.47 -3.84
C ASP A 117 -6.54 2.89 -4.59
N ALA A 118 -6.56 2.76 -5.92
CA ALA A 118 -7.72 3.03 -6.75
C ALA A 118 -8.86 2.03 -6.48
N VAL A 119 -8.53 0.74 -6.30
CA VAL A 119 -9.51 -0.28 -5.92
C VAL A 119 -10.07 0.02 -4.53
N LEU A 120 -9.21 0.25 -3.53
CA LEU A 120 -9.62 0.58 -2.17
C LEU A 120 -10.45 1.86 -2.11
N TRP A 121 -10.16 2.85 -2.95
CA TRP A 121 -10.95 4.07 -3.04
C TRP A 121 -12.40 3.79 -3.40
N GLU A 122 -12.66 2.86 -4.33
CA GLU A 122 -14.01 2.53 -4.77
C GLU A 122 -14.77 1.69 -3.72
N VAL A 123 -14.13 0.66 -3.14
CA VAL A 123 -14.84 -0.33 -2.29
C VAL A 123 -14.67 -0.14 -0.77
N ASP A 124 -13.67 0.61 -0.30
CA ASP A 124 -13.40 0.78 1.13
C ASP A 124 -13.68 2.23 1.59
N ALA A 125 -14.82 2.40 2.28
CA ALA A 125 -15.22 3.70 2.83
C ALA A 125 -14.26 4.24 3.89
N ASP A 126 -13.63 3.37 4.68
CA ASP A 126 -12.69 3.79 5.70
C ASP A 126 -11.35 4.15 5.08
N PHE A 127 -10.92 3.46 4.02
CA PHE A 127 -9.79 3.90 3.20
C PHE A 127 -10.02 5.32 2.67
N ARG A 128 -11.18 5.60 2.06
CA ARG A 128 -11.52 6.97 1.61
C ARG A 128 -11.43 8.01 2.72
N LYS A 129 -11.93 7.70 3.92
CA LYS A 129 -11.84 8.63 5.07
C LYS A 129 -10.38 8.91 5.44
N ARG A 130 -9.54 7.87 5.48
CA ARG A 130 -8.12 7.99 5.79
C ARG A 130 -7.34 8.72 4.71
N ALA A 131 -7.54 8.37 3.44
CA ALA A 131 -6.94 9.04 2.30
C ALA A 131 -7.31 10.53 2.28
N LYS A 132 -8.59 10.88 2.47
CA LYS A 132 -9.03 12.28 2.57
C LYS A 132 -8.50 12.99 3.81
N ALA A 133 -8.35 12.30 4.95
CA ALA A 133 -7.71 12.88 6.13
C ALA A 133 -6.22 13.14 5.88
N GLY A 134 -5.54 12.23 5.18
CA GLY A 134 -4.17 12.40 4.68
C GLY A 134 -4.08 13.61 3.75
N GLU A 135 -4.93 13.69 2.72
CA GLU A 135 -4.99 14.84 1.80
C GLU A 135 -5.27 16.15 2.52
N ARG A 136 -6.16 16.19 3.51
CA ARG A 136 -6.42 17.38 4.33
C ARG A 136 -5.21 17.78 5.17
N ASN A 137 -4.52 16.83 5.78
CA ASN A 137 -3.30 17.10 6.53
C ASN A 137 -2.16 17.58 5.60
N VAL A 138 -2.06 17.00 4.40
CA VAL A 138 -1.12 17.40 3.33
C VAL A 138 -1.51 18.73 2.69
N ALA A 139 -2.77 19.15 2.75
CA ALA A 139 -3.26 20.42 2.19
C ALA A 139 -3.30 21.58 3.19
N GLN A 140 -3.38 21.29 4.51
CA GLN A 140 -3.54 22.31 5.56
C GLN A 140 -2.36 22.43 6.53
N GLY A 141 -1.35 21.55 6.45
CA GLY A 141 -0.21 21.52 7.38
C GLY A 141 1.06 22.22 6.86
N PHE A 142 2.06 22.35 7.75
CA PHE A 142 3.40 22.87 7.44
C PHE A 142 4.00 22.33 6.14
N GLY A 143 3.86 21.02 5.87
CA GLY A 143 4.32 20.39 4.64
C GLY A 143 3.68 20.95 3.35
N ALA A 144 2.38 21.25 3.42
CA ALA A 144 1.61 21.84 2.32
C ALA A 144 2.16 23.21 1.93
N SER A 145 2.37 24.04 2.95
CA SER A 145 2.82 25.42 2.78
C SER A 145 4.31 25.48 2.41
N LEU A 146 5.12 24.60 2.99
CA LEU A 146 6.51 24.37 2.59
C LEU A 146 6.59 24.03 1.09
N ARG A 147 5.81 23.05 0.62
CA ARG A 147 5.79 22.64 -0.79
C ARG A 147 5.37 23.76 -1.72
N ARG A 148 4.29 24.47 -1.39
CA ARG A 148 3.80 25.63 -2.17
C ARG A 148 4.86 26.72 -2.26
N LEU A 149 5.42 27.12 -1.12
CA LEU A 149 6.42 28.17 -1.07
C LEU A 149 7.70 27.74 -1.80
N ARG A 150 8.15 26.50 -1.65
CA ARG A 150 9.31 25.95 -2.37
C ARG A 150 9.11 26.05 -3.89
N LEU A 151 7.97 25.60 -4.39
CA LEU A 151 7.66 25.66 -5.82
C LEU A 151 7.52 27.10 -6.32
N GLN A 152 6.91 27.99 -5.54
CA GLN A 152 6.82 29.42 -5.85
C GLN A 152 8.21 30.08 -5.96
N ARG A 153 9.17 29.62 -5.15
CA ARG A 153 10.57 30.07 -5.21
C ARG A 153 11.43 29.31 -6.23
N GLY A 154 10.83 28.40 -7.01
CA GLY A 154 11.52 27.64 -8.05
C GLY A 154 12.57 26.66 -7.52
N LEU A 155 12.42 26.19 -6.27
CA LEU A 155 13.42 25.37 -5.59
C LEU A 155 13.14 23.88 -5.72
N SER A 156 14.18 23.09 -5.86
CA SER A 156 14.16 21.63 -5.78
C SER A 156 14.17 21.15 -4.33
N GLN A 157 13.74 19.91 -4.08
CA GLN A 157 13.81 19.31 -2.74
C GLN A 157 15.26 19.09 -2.25
N SER A 158 16.25 19.11 -3.14
CA SER A 158 17.68 19.02 -2.80
C SER A 158 18.33 20.38 -2.51
N ASP A 159 17.59 21.48 -2.66
CA ASP A 159 18.17 22.82 -2.53
C ASP A 159 18.33 23.29 -1.08
N PHE A 160 18.00 22.45 -0.09
CA PHE A 160 18.02 22.78 1.34
C PHE A 160 19.33 22.32 2.00
N PRO A 161 20.28 23.23 2.28
CA PRO A 161 21.56 22.86 2.87
C PRO A 161 21.38 22.23 4.25
N GLY A 162 22.10 21.14 4.52
CA GLY A 162 22.03 20.45 5.81
C GLY A 162 20.78 19.61 6.02
N ILE A 163 19.86 19.54 5.05
CA ILE A 163 18.64 18.72 5.12
C ILE A 163 18.57 17.82 3.90
N THR A 164 18.40 16.52 4.12
CA THR A 164 18.36 15.57 3.01
C THR A 164 17.09 15.79 2.16
N ARG A 165 17.18 15.52 0.86
CA ARG A 165 16.02 15.50 -0.05
C ARG A 165 14.88 14.62 0.50
N ARG A 166 15.22 13.46 1.08
CA ARG A 166 14.26 12.52 1.67
C ARG A 166 13.53 13.17 2.84
N THR A 167 14.24 13.90 3.71
CA THR A 167 13.64 14.63 4.82
C THR A 167 12.67 15.72 4.33
N ILE A 168 13.05 16.50 3.31
CA ILE A 168 12.15 17.49 2.70
C ILE A 168 10.90 16.81 2.11
N SER A 169 11.06 15.69 1.39
CA SER A 169 9.92 14.94 0.85
C SER A 169 8.96 14.46 1.95
N ARG A 170 9.49 13.89 3.04
CA ARG A 170 8.67 13.42 4.17
C ARG A 170 7.94 14.58 4.86
N LEU A 171 8.60 15.73 4.98
CA LEU A 171 8.00 16.94 5.53
C LEU A 171 6.86 17.45 4.64
N GLU A 172 7.08 17.53 3.33
CA GLU A 172 6.05 17.97 2.35
C GLU A 172 4.84 17.04 2.29
N ASN A 173 5.05 15.75 2.50
CA ASN A 173 4.01 14.73 2.53
C ASN A 173 3.33 14.59 3.91
N GLY A 174 3.75 15.37 4.92
CA GLY A 174 3.20 15.26 6.28
C GLY A 174 3.52 13.94 6.99
N GLU A 175 4.50 13.17 6.49
CA GLU A 175 4.95 11.90 7.08
C GLU A 175 5.78 12.11 8.36
N VAL A 176 6.29 13.32 8.58
CA VAL A 176 7.01 13.73 9.78
C VAL A 176 6.50 15.10 10.26
N ALA A 177 6.51 15.30 11.57
CA ALA A 177 6.05 16.55 12.18
C ALA A 177 6.94 17.74 11.79
N LYS A 178 6.38 18.96 11.97
CA LYS A 178 7.11 20.22 11.78
C LYS A 178 8.43 20.19 12.57
N PRO A 179 9.57 20.49 11.94
CA PRO A 179 10.85 20.53 12.63
C PRO A 179 10.93 21.79 13.49
N HIS A 180 11.83 21.78 14.48
CA HIS A 180 12.06 22.90 15.38
C HIS A 180 13.52 23.35 15.36
N GLY A 181 13.77 24.59 15.81
CA GLY A 181 15.11 25.16 15.93
C GLY A 181 15.88 25.17 14.61
N ALA A 182 17.15 24.78 14.64
CA ALA A 182 18.09 24.91 13.53
C ALA A 182 17.62 24.30 12.19
N THR A 183 16.84 23.21 12.23
CA THR A 183 16.29 22.61 10.99
C THR A 183 15.19 23.47 10.38
N LEU A 184 14.33 24.09 11.20
CA LEU A 184 13.30 24.99 10.72
C LEU A 184 13.92 26.29 10.19
N ASP A 185 14.93 26.81 10.89
CA ASP A 185 15.66 28.01 10.49
C ASP A 185 16.36 27.82 9.14
N ALA A 186 17.03 26.67 8.93
CA ALA A 186 17.67 26.34 7.66
C ALA A 186 16.66 26.23 6.50
N ILE A 187 15.44 25.72 6.75
CA ILE A 187 14.35 25.71 5.77
C ILE A 187 13.89 27.13 5.45
N ALA A 188 13.66 27.93 6.49
CA ALA A 188 13.16 29.31 6.38
C ALA A 188 14.14 30.22 5.64
N ASP A 189 15.43 30.15 5.99
CA ASP A 189 16.53 30.87 5.34
C ASP A 189 16.57 30.56 3.85
N ARG A 190 16.47 29.26 3.50
CA ARG A 190 16.51 28.85 2.10
C ARG A 190 15.30 29.33 1.29
N LEU A 191 14.14 29.40 1.94
CA LEU A 191 12.89 29.90 1.36
C LEU A 191 12.82 31.43 1.35
N GLY A 192 13.70 32.13 2.07
CA GLY A 192 13.71 33.58 2.21
C GLY A 192 12.43 34.12 2.86
N VAL A 193 11.97 33.46 3.93
CA VAL A 193 10.86 33.89 4.79
C VAL A 193 11.19 33.62 6.26
N GLY A 194 10.45 34.22 7.20
CA GLY A 194 10.54 33.84 8.61
C GLY A 194 9.97 32.43 8.87
N PRO A 195 10.51 31.66 9.84
CA PRO A 195 10.02 30.32 10.23
C PRO A 195 8.50 30.23 10.47
N GLU A 196 7.94 31.28 11.07
CA GLU A 196 6.51 31.43 11.39
C GLU A 196 5.65 31.71 10.14
N MET A 197 6.25 32.30 9.11
CA MET A 197 5.54 32.68 7.89
C MET A 197 5.30 31.50 6.96
N ILE A 198 6.06 30.40 7.09
CA ILE A 198 5.97 29.25 6.19
C ILE A 198 4.53 28.72 6.12
N GLU A 199 3.83 28.59 7.25
CA GLU A 199 2.46 28.04 7.33
C GLU A 199 1.37 28.97 6.81
N THR A 200 1.70 30.23 6.52
CA THR A 200 0.73 31.22 6.04
C THR A 200 0.48 31.17 4.53
N TYR A 201 1.29 30.37 3.80
CA TYR A 201 1.20 30.17 2.35
C TYR A 201 0.38 28.93 1.98
#